data_AF-A0A7Y4U3F8-F1
#
_entry.id   AF-A0A7Y4U3F8-F1
#
_cell.length_a   1.000
_cell.length_b   1.000
_cell.length_c   1.000
_cell.angle_alpha   90.00
_cell.angle_beta   90.00
_cell.angle_gamma   90.00
#
_symmetry.space_group_name_H-M   'P 1'
#
loop_
_entity.id
_entity.type
_entity.pdbx_description
1 polymer ?
#
loop_
_entity_poly.entity_id
_entity_poly.type
_entity_poly.pdbx_seq_one_letter_code
_entity_poly.pdbx_strand_id
1 'polypeptide(L)'
;MFDNAEFSSSFSAAPFSTLPPGVMERIRKQPECELLWAVFENGLTDYMKYATAPGRRGKRLFREAQEWIMADDPTWLCSFLNICHVLGIDPGYVRSGLQRWLERQLPPLKHAA
;
A
#
# COMPACT_ATOMS: atom_id res chain seq x y z
N MET A 1 -9.23 17.22 11.08
CA MET A 1 -9.99 16.00 11.38
C MET A 1 -10.16 15.32 10.05
N PHE A 2 -9.38 14.27 9.78
CA PHE A 2 -9.28 13.71 8.43
C PHE A 2 -10.51 12.84 8.13
N ASP A 3 -11.10 13.03 6.96
CA ASP A 3 -12.22 12.23 6.45
C ASP A 3 -11.75 10.81 6.08
N ASN A 4 -11.80 9.93 7.08
CA ASN A 4 -11.53 8.51 6.96
C ASN A 4 -12.48 7.82 5.94
N ALA A 5 -13.63 8.44 5.65
CA ALA A 5 -14.67 7.93 4.77
C ALA A 5 -14.32 8.03 3.27
N GLU A 6 -13.74 9.14 2.80
CA GLU A 6 -13.29 9.27 1.39
C GLU A 6 -12.10 8.34 1.10
N PHE A 7 -11.29 8.09 2.12
CA PHE A 7 -10.08 7.28 2.01
C PHE A 7 -10.38 5.78 2.04
N SER A 8 -11.27 5.34 2.94
CA SER A 8 -11.80 3.97 2.93
C SER A 8 -12.51 3.67 1.60
N SER A 9 -13.18 4.66 1.01
CA SER A 9 -13.78 4.55 -0.33
C SER A 9 -12.74 4.37 -1.43
N SER A 10 -11.61 5.09 -1.39
CA SER A 10 -10.53 4.98 -2.39
C SER A 10 -9.71 3.70 -2.27
N PHE A 11 -9.44 3.23 -1.05
CA PHE A 11 -8.79 1.94 -0.77
C PHE A 11 -9.70 0.77 -1.14
N SER A 12 -11.00 0.87 -0.81
CA SER A 12 -12.04 -0.11 -1.19
C SER A 12 -12.25 -0.18 -2.72
N ALA A 13 -12.12 0.94 -3.43
CA ALA A 13 -12.23 0.99 -4.90
C ALA A 13 -10.99 0.48 -5.65
N ALA A 14 -9.88 0.18 -4.95
CA ALA A 14 -8.68 -0.31 -5.59
C ALA A 14 -8.82 -1.81 -5.92
N PRO A 15 -8.26 -2.29 -7.05
CA PRO A 15 -8.40 -3.70 -7.44
C PRO A 15 -7.83 -4.68 -6.41
N PHE A 16 -6.94 -4.24 -5.50
CA PHE A 16 -6.36 -5.07 -4.46
C PHE A 16 -7.23 -5.24 -3.20
N SER A 17 -8.39 -4.55 -3.11
CA SER A 17 -9.23 -4.52 -1.91
C SER A 17 -10.03 -5.81 -1.66
N THR A 18 -10.19 -6.65 -2.69
CA THR A 18 -10.87 -7.95 -2.55
C THR A 18 -9.90 -8.95 -1.95
N LEU A 19 -9.78 -8.94 -0.63
CA LEU A 19 -8.98 -9.91 0.11
C LEU A 19 -9.64 -11.29 0.06
N PRO A 20 -8.87 -12.38 -0.09
CA PRO A 20 -9.38 -13.72 0.13
C PRO A 20 -9.98 -13.86 1.53
N PRO A 21 -11.10 -14.59 1.72
CA PRO A 21 -11.75 -14.77 3.03
C PRO A 21 -10.80 -15.26 4.12
N GLY A 22 -9.82 -16.10 3.76
CA GLY A 22 -8.81 -16.63 4.67
C GLY A 22 -7.86 -15.56 5.26
N VAL A 23 -7.68 -14.43 4.59
CA VAL A 23 -6.85 -13.32 5.12
C VAL A 23 -7.58 -12.64 6.28
N MET A 24 -8.87 -12.32 6.10
CA MET A 24 -9.65 -11.61 7.12
C MET A 24 -9.88 -12.44 8.38
N GLU A 25 -10.06 -13.75 8.22
CA GLU A 25 -10.17 -14.66 9.36
C GLU A 25 -8.89 -14.68 10.21
N ARG A 26 -7.72 -14.63 9.56
CA ARG A 26 -6.43 -14.62 10.27
C ARG A 26 -6.17 -13.31 11.00
N ILE A 27 -6.47 -12.17 10.35
CA ILE A 27 -6.40 -10.84 10.97
C ILE A 27 -7.24 -10.80 12.25
N ARG A 28 -8.45 -11.37 12.23
CA ARG A 28 -9.35 -11.39 13.40
C ARG A 28 -8.93 -12.36 14.51
N LYS A 29 -8.24 -13.45 14.16
CA LYS A 29 -7.87 -14.52 15.11
C LYS A 29 -6.52 -14.31 15.78
N GLN A 30 -5.64 -13.49 15.22
CA GLN A 30 -4.26 -13.32 15.68
C GLN A 30 -3.94 -11.83 15.82
N PRO A 31 -3.66 -11.32 17.04
CA PRO A 31 -3.36 -9.91 17.26
C PRO A 31 -2.09 -9.45 16.50
N GLU A 32 -1.15 -10.37 16.24
CA GLU A 32 0.02 -10.10 15.41
C GLU A 32 -0.39 -9.84 13.95
N CYS A 33 -1.35 -10.60 13.41
CA CYS A 33 -1.87 -10.36 12.07
C CYS A 33 -2.64 -9.04 11.96
N GLU A 34 -3.35 -8.65 13.03
CA GLU A 34 -4.00 -7.33 13.11
C GLU A 34 -2.98 -6.19 13.08
N LEU A 35 -1.91 -6.31 13.86
CA LEU A 35 -0.81 -5.33 13.85
C LEU A 35 -0.14 -5.25 12.46
N LEU A 36 0.18 -6.39 11.85
CA LEU A 36 0.80 -6.42 10.53
C LEU A 36 -0.12 -5.86 9.45
N TRP A 37 -1.44 -6.07 9.56
CA TRP A 37 -2.44 -5.43 8.70
C TRP A 37 -2.44 -3.91 8.87
N ALA A 38 -2.39 -3.41 10.10
CA ALA A 38 -2.33 -1.97 10.35
C ALA A 38 -1.06 -1.33 9.75
N VAL A 39 0.09 -2.00 9.86
CA VAL A 39 1.34 -1.55 9.22
C VAL A 39 1.21 -1.57 7.70
N PHE A 40 0.62 -2.63 7.14
CA PHE A 40 0.36 -2.78 5.71
C PHE A 40 -0.51 -1.64 5.17
N GLU A 41 -1.67 -1.44 5.79
CA GLU A 41 -2.62 -0.41 5.42
C GLU A 41 -2.00 0.99 5.53
N ASN A 42 -1.23 1.26 6.58
CA ASN A 42 -0.55 2.55 6.72
C ASN A 42 0.48 2.78 5.60
N GLY A 43 1.30 1.78 5.26
CA GLY A 43 2.29 1.92 4.18
C GLY A 43 1.64 2.17 2.82
N LEU A 44 0.55 1.45 2.51
CA LEU A 44 -0.23 1.69 1.29
C LEU A 44 -0.90 3.06 1.30
N THR A 45 -1.37 3.51 2.47
CA THR A 45 -1.95 4.82 2.68
C THR A 45 -0.97 5.93 2.36
N ASP A 46 0.24 5.85 2.91
CA ASP A 46 1.27 6.85 2.66
C ASP A 46 1.66 6.89 1.18
N TYR A 47 1.76 5.72 0.52
CA TYR A 47 2.02 5.65 -0.91
C TYR A 47 0.93 6.37 -1.72
N MET A 48 -0.35 6.09 -1.48
CA MET A 48 -1.42 6.70 -2.29
C MET A 48 -1.62 8.18 -1.94
N LYS A 49 -1.60 8.52 -0.65
CA LYS A 49 -1.85 9.88 -0.16
C LYS A 49 -0.79 10.87 -0.65
N TYR A 50 0.46 10.44 -0.73
CA TYR A 50 1.57 11.33 -1.08
C TYR A 50 2.00 11.24 -2.54
N ALA A 51 1.36 10.40 -3.36
CA ALA A 51 1.68 10.21 -4.78
C ALA A 51 1.70 11.51 -5.60
N THR A 52 0.81 12.45 -5.31
CA THR A 52 0.71 13.74 -6.02
C THR A 52 1.03 14.95 -5.14
N ALA A 53 1.60 14.72 -3.95
CA ALA A 53 1.86 15.78 -2.99
C ALA A 53 2.99 16.73 -3.49
N PRO A 54 2.75 18.06 -3.58
CA PRO A 54 3.69 18.99 -4.21
C PRO A 54 4.93 19.31 -3.34
N GLY A 55 4.83 19.14 -2.01
CA GLY A 55 5.85 19.55 -1.06
C GLY A 55 6.97 18.53 -0.81
N ARG A 56 8.16 19.00 -0.40
CA ARG A 56 9.33 18.14 -0.06
C ARG A 56 8.97 17.03 0.92
N ARG A 57 8.18 17.34 1.95
CA ARG A 57 7.72 16.34 2.93
C ARG A 57 6.88 15.24 2.29
N GLY A 58 5.94 15.61 1.41
CA GLY A 58 5.09 14.64 0.70
C GLY A 58 5.92 13.73 -0.20
N LYS A 59 6.81 14.32 -1.01
CA LYS A 59 7.74 13.55 -1.87
C LYS A 59 8.61 12.57 -1.07
N ARG A 60 9.09 12.98 0.11
CA ARG A 60 9.85 12.11 1.01
C ARG A 60 9.01 10.93 1.51
N LEU A 61 7.81 11.20 2.02
CA LEU A 61 6.92 10.16 2.55
C LEU A 61 6.46 9.18 1.45
N PHE A 62 6.16 9.69 0.26
CA PHE A 62 5.88 8.84 -0.90
C PHE A 62 7.06 7.93 -1.24
N ARG A 63 8.27 8.48 -1.30
CA ARG A 63 9.48 7.71 -1.61
C ARG A 63 9.75 6.66 -0.54
N GLU A 64 9.63 6.99 0.74
CA GLU A 64 9.81 6.03 1.85
C GLU A 64 8.81 4.87 1.75
N ALA A 65 7.54 5.16 1.47
CA ALA A 65 6.52 4.13 1.27
C ALA A 65 6.79 3.29 0.01
N GLN A 66 7.17 3.93 -1.10
CA GLN A 66 7.51 3.25 -2.35
C GLN A 66 8.72 2.34 -2.17
N GLU A 67 9.80 2.81 -1.54
CA GLU A 67 11.01 2.03 -1.26
C GLU A 67 10.66 0.80 -0.40
N TRP A 68 9.83 0.98 0.63
CA TRP A 68 9.39 -0.13 1.49
C TRP A 68 8.53 -1.17 0.72
N ILE A 69 7.60 -0.72 -0.12
CA ILE A 69 6.74 -1.62 -0.94
C ILE A 69 7.55 -2.37 -1.99
N MET A 70 8.52 -1.70 -2.61
CA MET A 70 9.32 -2.26 -3.72
C MET A 70 10.56 -3.03 -3.23
N ALA A 71 10.91 -2.95 -1.95
CA ALA A 71 12.03 -3.68 -1.38
C ALA A 71 11.78 -5.20 -1.44
N ASP A 72 12.78 -5.93 -1.94
CA ASP A 72 12.83 -7.40 -1.92
C ASP A 72 13.67 -7.92 -0.74
N ASP A 73 13.60 -7.22 0.40
CA ASP A 73 14.35 -7.54 1.61
C ASP A 73 13.44 -8.22 2.66
N PRO A 74 13.57 -9.54 2.88
CA PRO A 74 12.80 -10.27 3.88
C PRO A 74 13.42 -10.24 5.29
N THR A 75 14.53 -9.53 5.51
CA THR A 75 15.24 -9.59 6.80
C THR A 75 14.49 -8.88 7.93
N TRP A 76 13.65 -7.89 7.61
CA TRP A 76 12.88 -7.15 8.60
C TRP A 76 11.51 -7.76 8.83
N LEU A 77 11.10 -7.91 10.10
CA LEU A 77 9.79 -8.48 10.48
C LEU A 77 8.62 -7.77 9.79
N CYS A 78 8.69 -6.44 9.72
CA CYS A 78 7.67 -5.60 9.07
C CYS A 78 8.03 -5.25 7.62
N SER A 79 8.92 -6.02 6.97
CA SER A 79 9.13 -5.87 5.54
C SER A 79 7.83 -6.16 4.79
N PHE A 80 7.63 -5.47 3.66
CA PHE A 80 6.46 -5.67 2.82
C PHE A 80 6.29 -7.15 2.43
N LEU A 81 7.38 -7.82 2.06
CA LEU A 81 7.37 -9.25 1.70
C LEU A 81 6.91 -10.14 2.86
N ASN A 82 7.45 -9.94 4.07
CA ASN A 82 7.07 -10.75 5.22
C ASN A 82 5.61 -10.51 5.61
N ILE A 83 5.14 -9.27 5.55
CA ILE A 83 3.74 -8.97 5.83
C ILE A 83 2.83 -9.63 4.80
N CYS A 84 3.14 -9.53 3.50
CA CYS A 84 2.40 -10.21 2.45
C CYS A 84 2.37 -11.74 2.68
N HIS A 85 3.53 -12.33 2.98
CA HIS A 85 3.64 -13.76 3.27
C HIS A 85 2.80 -14.18 4.50
N VAL A 86 2.94 -13.46 5.61
CA VAL A 86 2.20 -13.72 6.84
C VAL A 86 0.72 -13.52 6.61
N LEU A 87 0.26 -12.53 5.85
CA LEU A 87 -1.17 -12.34 5.60
C LEU A 87 -1.73 -13.29 4.53
N GLY A 88 -0.88 -13.93 3.71
CA GLY A 88 -1.31 -14.75 2.58
C GLY A 88 -1.72 -13.93 1.35
N ILE A 89 -1.08 -12.77 1.17
CA ILE A 89 -1.28 -11.84 0.06
C ILE A 89 -0.11 -12.01 -0.91
N ASP A 90 -0.39 -12.03 -2.22
CA ASP A 90 0.66 -11.99 -3.23
C ASP A 90 1.27 -10.57 -3.31
N PRO A 91 2.57 -10.39 -3.00
CA PRO A 91 3.22 -9.09 -3.10
C PRO A 91 3.23 -8.55 -4.55
N GLY A 92 3.32 -9.43 -5.55
CA GLY A 92 3.31 -9.05 -6.96
C GLY A 92 1.98 -8.44 -7.39
N TYR A 93 0.88 -9.02 -6.92
CA TYR A 93 -0.47 -8.51 -7.13
C TYR A 93 -0.65 -7.08 -6.61
N VAL A 94 -0.19 -6.82 -5.38
CA VAL A 94 -0.31 -5.51 -4.73
C VAL A 94 0.56 -4.48 -5.45
N ARG A 95 1.83 -4.79 -5.72
CA ARG A 95 2.75 -3.91 -6.46
C ARG A 95 2.19 -3.52 -7.82
N SER A 96 1.70 -4.50 -8.58
CA SER A 96 1.11 -4.27 -9.91
C SER A 96 -0.15 -3.40 -9.82
N GLY A 97 -0.98 -3.61 -8.80
CA GLY A 97 -2.17 -2.79 -8.56
C GLY A 97 -1.83 -1.33 -8.25
N LEU A 98 -0.83 -1.09 -7.41
CA LEU A 98 -0.36 0.24 -7.04
C LEU A 98 0.33 0.98 -8.19
N GLN A 99 1.09 0.27 -9.03
CA GLN A 99 1.70 0.83 -10.23
C GLN A 99 0.62 1.31 -11.23
N ARG A 100 -0.34 0.45 -11.58
CA ARG A 100 -1.48 0.83 -12.44
C ARG A 100 -2.33 1.95 -11.85
N TRP A 101 -2.45 2.01 -10.54
CA TRP A 101 -3.11 3.13 -9.87
C TRP A 101 -2.30 4.41 -10.03
N LEU A 102 -0.98 4.37 -9.77
CA LEU A 102 -0.10 5.53 -9.89
C LEU A 102 -0.07 6.10 -11.32
N GLU A 103 -0.01 5.23 -12.32
CA GLU A 103 -0.09 5.60 -13.75
C GLU A 103 -1.37 6.35 -14.11
N ARG A 104 -2.49 6.07 -13.44
CA ARG A 104 -3.76 6.78 -13.64
C ARG A 104 -3.81 8.13 -12.92
N GLN A 105 -3.06 8.27 -11.82
CA GLN A 105 -3.01 9.51 -11.03
C GLN A 105 -2.02 10.52 -11.59
N LEU A 106 -0.93 10.04 -12.18
CA LEU A 106 0.03 10.90 -12.85
C LEU A 106 -0.47 11.20 -14.26
N PRO A 107 -0.53 12.48 -14.69
CA PRO A 107 -0.77 12.77 -16.10
C PRO A 107 0.31 12.06 -16.93
N PRO A 108 -0.02 11.52 -18.12
CA PRO A 108 0.98 10.91 -18.97
C PRO A 108 2.10 11.91 -19.16
N LEU A 109 3.33 11.51 -18.83
CA LEU A 109 4.52 12.30 -19.08
C LEU A 109 4.52 12.61 -20.58
N LYS A 110 4.10 13.83 -20.93
CA LYS A 110 4.31 14.38 -22.27
C LYS A 110 5.81 14.31 -22.45
N HIS A 111 6.26 13.45 -23.36
CA HIS A 111 7.64 13.41 -23.79
C HIS A 111 7.97 14.83 -24.25
N ALA A 112 8.70 15.56 -23.43
CA ALA A 112 9.29 16.83 -23.79
C ALA A 112 10.62 16.51 -24.45
N ALA A 113 10.59 16.33 -25.77
CA ALA A 113 11.64 16.61 -26.76
C ALA A 113 11.26 15.96 -28.09
#